data_AF-A0A016RSM5-F1
#
_entry.id   AF-A0A016RSM5-F1
#
_cell.length_a   1.000
_cell.length_b   1.000
_cell.length_c   1.000
_cell.angle_alpha   90.00
_cell.angle_beta   90.00
_cell.angle_gamma   90.00
#
_symmetry.space_group_name_H-M   'P 1'
#
loop_
_entity.id
_entity.type
_entity.pdbx_description
1 polymer ?
#
loop_
_entity_poly.entity_id
_entity_poly.type
_entity_poly.pdbx_seq_one_letter_code
_entity_poly.pdbx_strand_id
1 'polypeptide(L)'
;MRSGRVPNAPFSLNGTTISESSSYVYLGREVNMINDLAPQLGRRKRAAWGAYKSIEDVEKKTKNTRLRAHLFNTTVLPALTYAPETWALASRMRMRSASPNAPSRV
;
A
#
# COMPACT_ATOMS: atom_id res chain seq x y z
N MET A 1 -26.64 1.89 -8.59
CA MET A 1 -26.57 0.66 -9.41
C MET A 1 -25.93 -0.44 -8.54
N ARG A 2 -26.73 -1.37 -8.02
CA ARG A 2 -26.23 -2.56 -7.29
C ARG A 2 -26.09 -3.67 -8.32
N SER A 3 -24.86 -3.96 -8.75
CA SER A 3 -24.59 -5.18 -9.51
C SER A 3 -24.87 -6.38 -8.61
N GLY A 4 -25.83 -7.21 -9.00
CA GLY A 4 -26.15 -8.47 -8.33
C GLY A 4 -24.92 -9.37 -8.35
N ARG A 5 -24.32 -9.58 -7.18
CA ARG A 5 -23.18 -10.46 -6.99
C ARG A 5 -23.71 -11.89 -6.94
N VAL A 6 -23.48 -12.65 -8.01
CA VAL A 6 -23.71 -14.09 -8.04
C VAL A 6 -22.78 -14.72 -6.99
N PRO A 7 -23.28 -15.50 -6.02
CA PRO A 7 -22.42 -16.29 -5.16
C PRO A 7 -21.67 -17.28 -6.04
N ASN A 8 -20.34 -17.22 -6.05
CA ASN A 8 -19.55 -18.20 -6.79
C ASN A 8 -19.83 -19.59 -6.18
N ALA A 9 -20.01 -20.60 -7.02
CA ALA A 9 -20.15 -21.97 -6.56
C ALA A 9 -18.95 -22.34 -5.67
N PRO A 10 -19.16 -23.08 -4.57
CA PRO A 10 -18.08 -23.47 -3.68
C PRO A 10 -17.02 -24.25 -4.46
N PHE A 11 -15.79 -23.74 -4.48
CA PHE A 11 -14.66 -24.42 -5.09
C PHE A 11 -13.92 -25.23 -4.02
N SER A 12 -13.57 -26.46 -4.37
CA SER A 12 -12.79 -27.34 -3.50
C SER A 12 -11.40 -27.55 -4.08
N LEU A 13 -10.40 -27.57 -3.21
CA LEU A 13 -9.03 -27.95 -3.53
C LEU A 13 -8.72 -29.22 -2.75
N ASN A 14 -8.37 -30.31 -3.44
CA ASN A 14 -8.05 -31.61 -2.83
C ASN A 14 -9.13 -32.12 -1.85
N GLY A 15 -10.41 -31.94 -2.20
CA GLY A 15 -11.53 -32.34 -1.33
C GLY A 15 -11.81 -31.41 -0.16
N THR A 16 -11.07 -30.29 -0.01
CA THR A 16 -11.32 -29.26 1.01
C THR A 16 -12.03 -28.06 0.39
N THR A 17 -13.22 -27.71 0.88
CA THR A 17 -13.96 -26.51 0.44
C THR A 17 -13.24 -25.26 0.92
N ILE A 18 -12.83 -24.40 -0.01
CA ILE A 18 -12.16 -23.15 0.33
C ILE A 18 -13.22 -22.10 0.67
N SER A 19 -13.06 -21.47 1.83
CA SER A 19 -13.92 -20.37 2.27
C SER A 19 -13.62 -19.10 1.46
N GLU A 20 -14.67 -18.48 0.90
CA GLU A 20 -14.56 -17.17 0.26
C GLU A 20 -14.35 -16.08 1.33
N SER A 21 -13.23 -15.37 1.25
CA SER A 21 -12.97 -14.19 2.08
C SER A 21 -13.14 -12.90 1.26
N SER A 22 -13.74 -11.88 1.86
CA SER A 22 -14.00 -10.59 1.19
C SER A 22 -12.75 -9.70 1.08
N SER A 23 -11.77 -9.89 1.96
CA SER A 23 -10.45 -9.26 1.88
C SER A 23 -9.33 -10.16 2.40
N TYR A 24 -8.11 -9.91 1.92
CA TYR A 24 -6.90 -10.64 2.28
C TYR A 24 -5.71 -9.67 2.33
N VAL A 25 -4.77 -9.88 3.26
CA VAL A 25 -3.56 -9.05 3.35
C VAL A 25 -2.40 -9.79 2.72
N TYR A 26 -1.96 -9.33 1.57
CA TYR A 26 -0.81 -9.89 0.86
C TYR A 26 0.34 -8.87 0.85
N LEU A 27 1.51 -9.26 1.35
CA LEU A 27 2.73 -8.42 1.40
C LEU A 27 2.46 -7.02 1.99
N GLY A 28 1.67 -6.96 3.07
CA GLY A 28 1.33 -5.69 3.74
C GLY A 28 0.28 -4.83 3.01
N ARG A 29 -0.26 -5.29 1.88
CA ARG A 29 -1.39 -4.66 1.18
C ARG A 29 -2.67 -5.46 1.39
N GLU A 30 -3.72 -4.78 1.82
CA GLU A 30 -5.06 -5.35 1.77
C GLU A 30 -5.57 -5.36 0.33
N VAL A 31 -5.99 -6.54 -0.10
CA VAL A 31 -6.59 -6.83 -1.40
C VAL A 31 -8.00 -7.32 -1.13
N ASN A 32 -8.99 -6.70 -1.78
CA ASN A 32 -10.37 -7.15 -1.76
C ASN A 32 -10.82 -7.41 -3.20
N MET A 33 -11.94 -8.11 -3.37
CA MET A 33 -12.45 -8.49 -4.70
C MET A 33 -12.77 -7.31 -5.61
N ILE A 34 -12.93 -6.11 -5.05
CA ILE A 34 -13.25 -4.87 -5.79
C ILE A 34 -12.00 -3.98 -5.95
N ASN A 35 -10.84 -4.42 -5.46
CA ASN A 35 -9.60 -3.65 -5.35
C ASN A 35 -9.79 -2.24 -4.73
N ASP A 36 -10.72 -2.11 -3.77
CA ASP A 36 -10.96 -0.87 -3.04
C ASP A 36 -9.74 -0.47 -2.20
N LEU A 37 -9.33 0.79 -2.34
CA LEU A 37 -8.18 1.37 -1.67
C LEU A 37 -8.53 1.94 -0.29
N ALA A 38 -9.80 2.19 0.01
CA ALA A 38 -10.22 2.84 1.26
C ALA A 38 -9.77 2.08 2.53
N PRO A 39 -9.88 0.73 2.62
CA PRO A 39 -9.40 -0.02 3.77
C PRO A 39 -7.88 0.10 3.98
N GLN A 40 -7.11 0.07 2.88
CA GLN A 40 -5.65 0.24 2.91
C GLN A 40 -5.26 1.64 3.38
N LEU A 41 -5.94 2.68 2.88
CA LEU A 41 -5.72 4.06 3.33
C LEU A 41 -6.06 4.23 4.81
N GLY A 42 -7.13 3.60 5.28
CA GLY A 42 -7.49 3.61 6.70
C GLY A 42 -6.39 3.01 7.60
N ARG A 43 -5.80 1.88 7.18
CA ARG A 43 -4.67 1.25 7.89
C ARG A 43 -3.44 2.15 7.93
N ARG A 44 -3.07 2.76 6.80
CA ARG A 44 -1.91 3.66 6.69
C ARG A 44 -2.09 4.93 7.50
N LYS A 45 -3.29 5.53 7.49
CA LYS A 45 -3.59 6.68 8.36
C LYS A 45 -3.39 6.34 9.83
N ARG A 46 -3.82 5.15 10.28
CA ARG A 46 -3.60 4.69 11.65
C ARG A 46 -2.12 4.45 11.96
N ALA A 47 -1.37 3.82 11.05
CA ALA A 47 0.06 3.59 11.22
C ALA A 47 0.85 4.91 11.28
N ALA A 48 0.56 5.84 10.38
CA ALA A 48 1.15 7.18 10.37
C ALA A 48 0.81 7.96 11.65
N TRP A 49 -0.44 7.85 12.12
CA TRP A 49 -0.83 8.45 13.40
C TRP A 49 -0.06 7.85 14.58
N GLY A 50 0.10 6.53 14.63
CA GLY A 50 0.94 5.87 15.64
C GLY A 50 2.39 6.33 15.60
N ALA A 51 2.98 6.45 14.42
CA ALA A 51 4.34 6.96 14.23
C ALA A 51 4.47 8.43 14.63
N TYR A 52 3.44 9.25 14.40
CA TYR A 52 3.42 10.63 14.86
C TYR A 52 3.38 10.70 16.39
N LYS A 53 2.54 9.89 17.03
CA LYS A 53 2.41 9.84 18.49
C LYS A 53 3.73 9.47 19.20
N SER A 54 4.60 8.67 18.57
CA SER A 54 5.91 8.33 19.16
C SER A 54 6.93 9.47 19.08
N ILE A 55 6.77 10.42 18.15
CA ILE A 55 7.67 11.56 17.99
C ILE A 55 7.07 12.88 18.49
N GLU A 56 5.79 12.91 18.87
CA GLU A 56 5.03 14.12 19.18
C GLU A 56 5.74 15.01 20.21
N ASP A 57 6.22 14.42 21.30
CA ASP A 57 6.90 15.15 22.38
C ASP A 57 8.25 15.74 21.94
N VAL A 58 8.99 15.00 21.11
CA VAL A 58 10.27 15.45 20.55
C VAL A 58 10.03 16.57 19.55
N GLU A 59 9.02 16.42 18.69
CA GLU A 59 8.64 17.40 17.68
C GLU A 59 8.18 18.72 18.32
N LYS A 60 7.38 18.67 19.38
CA LYS A 60 6.91 19.84 20.13
C LYS A 60 8.04 20.60 20.84
N LYS A 61 9.04 19.88 21.37
CA LYS A 61 10.20 20.49 22.05
C LYS A 61 11.24 21.03 21.07
N THR A 62 11.28 20.52 19.84
CA THR A 62 12.24 20.92 18.82
C THR A 62 11.86 22.27 18.20
N LYS A 63 12.61 23.33 18.50
CA LYS A 63 12.36 24.66 17.89
C LYS A 63 12.84 24.78 16.44
N ASN A 64 13.78 23.92 16.04
CA ASN A 64 14.36 23.97 14.70
C ASN A 64 13.43 23.33 13.66
N THR A 65 12.90 24.15 12.75
CA THR A 65 11.96 23.72 11.70
C THR A 65 12.54 22.66 10.77
N ARG A 66 13.85 22.71 10.45
CA ARG A 66 14.49 21.71 9.58
C ARG A 66 14.56 20.35 10.26
N LEU A 67 14.91 20.33 11.55
CA LEU A 67 14.93 19.09 12.33
C LEU A 67 13.53 18.50 12.50
N ARG A 68 12.50 19.33 12.72
CA ARG A 68 11.10 18.87 12.76
C ARG A 68 10.66 18.23 11.45
N ALA A 69 10.94 18.89 10.33
CA ALA A 69 10.61 18.36 9.00
C ALA A 69 11.37 17.05 8.73
N HIS A 70 12.64 16.97 9.12
CA HIS A 70 13.43 15.76 8.97
C HIS A 70 12.86 14.60 9.80
N LEU A 71 12.57 14.84 11.09
CA LEU A 71 11.97 13.84 11.98
C LEU A 71 10.66 13.31 11.39
N PHE A 72 9.76 14.19 10.98
CA PHE A 72 8.51 13.82 10.32
C PHE A 72 8.73 12.97 9.05
N ASN A 73 9.63 13.41 8.17
CA ASN A 73 9.94 12.73 6.92
C ASN A 73 10.59 11.36 7.11
N THR A 74 11.27 11.15 8.24
CA THR A 74 11.93 9.87 8.55
C THR A 74 11.02 8.87 9.28
N THR A 75 9.97 9.32 9.98
CA THR A 75 9.15 8.43 10.81
C THR A 75 7.69 8.33 10.35
N VAL A 76 7.03 9.46 10.09
CA VAL A 76 5.60 9.51 9.74
C VAL A 76 5.41 9.26 8.26
N LEU A 77 6.26 9.87 7.43
CA LEU A 77 6.14 9.74 5.99
C LEU A 77 6.27 8.28 5.55
N PRO A 78 7.24 7.46 6.00
CA PRO A 78 7.31 6.06 5.61
C PRO A 78 6.11 5.25 6.07
N ALA A 79 5.57 5.48 7.28
CA ALA A 79 4.37 4.78 7.74
C ALA A 79 3.12 5.12 6.89
N LEU A 80 3.07 6.34 6.34
CA LEU A 80 1.99 6.79 5.45
C LEU A 80 2.19 6.33 4.00
N THR A 81 3.43 6.39 3.52
CA THR A 81 3.80 6.16 2.11
C THR A 81 4.35 4.79 1.85
N TYR A 82 4.50 3.91 2.87
CA TYR A 82 5.01 2.55 2.70
C TYR A 82 4.25 1.90 1.56
N ALA A 83 4.91 1.93 0.41
CA ALA A 83 4.48 1.28 -0.78
C ALA A 83 4.71 -0.20 -0.47
N PRO A 84 3.75 -1.10 -0.76
CA PRO A 84 4.15 -2.48 -0.96
C PRO A 84 5.20 -2.42 -2.07
N GLU A 85 6.45 -2.56 -1.68
CA GLU A 85 7.60 -2.26 -2.53
C GLU A 85 7.50 -3.17 -3.76
N THR A 86 7.60 -2.58 -4.96
CA THR A 86 8.11 -3.14 -6.23
C THR A 86 7.21 -3.56 -7.43
N TRP A 87 6.01 -4.14 -7.39
CA TRP A 87 5.57 -4.86 -8.63
C TRP A 87 5.08 -4.00 -9.83
N ALA A 88 4.12 -3.08 -9.67
CA ALA A 88 3.48 -2.45 -10.84
C ALA A 88 4.33 -1.36 -11.52
N LEU A 89 5.04 -0.55 -10.73
CA LEU A 89 5.81 0.59 -11.25
C LEU A 89 7.22 0.19 -11.72
N ALA A 90 7.86 -0.78 -11.06
CA ALA A 90 9.10 -1.36 -11.58
C ALA A 90 8.86 -2.18 -12.86
N SER A 91 7.73 -2.91 -12.95
CA SER A 91 7.33 -3.59 -14.20
C SER A 91 7.10 -2.61 -15.35
N ARG A 92 6.48 -1.45 -15.09
CA ARG A 92 6.28 -0.41 -16.10
C ARG A 92 7.60 0.27 -16.51
N MET A 93 8.52 0.49 -15.58
CA MET A 93 9.83 1.07 -15.88
C MET A 93 10.77 0.06 -16.60
N ARG A 94 10.72 -1.23 -16.23
CA ARG A 94 11.55 -2.31 -16.82
C ARG A 94 11.07 -2.78 -18.19
N MET A 95 9.75 -2.85 -18.43
CA MET A 95 9.21 -3.12 -19.77
C MET A 95 9.51 -1.98 -20.75
N ARG A 96 9.51 -0.73 -20.27
CA ARG A 96 9.80 0.45 -21.09
C ARG A 96 11.28 0.57 -21.47
N SER A 97 12.19 0.01 -20.66
CA SER A 97 13.63 -0.02 -20.95
C SER A 97 14.10 -1.27 -21.72
N ALA A 98 13.28 -2.33 -21.82
CA ALA A 98 13.58 -3.56 -22.55
C ALA A 98 12.83 -3.70 -23.89
N SER A 99 12.06 -2.68 -24.28
CA SER A 99 11.43 -2.61 -25.59
C SER A 99 12.50 -2.37 -26.67
N PRO A 100 12.57 -3.19 -27.74
CA PRO A 100 13.51 -2.99 -28.85
C PRO A 100 13.37 -1.64 -29.59
N ASN A 101 12.28 -0.90 -29.33
CA ASN A 101 11.96 0.38 -29.97
C ASN A 101 12.16 1.61 -29.07
N ALA A 102 13.06 1.55 -28.08
CA ALA A 102 13.42 2.74 -27.31
C ALA A 102 14.23 3.73 -28.18
N PRO A 103 13.84 5.02 -28.31
CA PRO A 103 14.60 5.98 -29.10
C PRO A 103 15.97 6.22 -28.46
N SER A 104 17.02 6.03 -29.24
CA SER A 104 18.39 6.39 -28.91
C SER A 104 18.43 7.86 -28.47
N ARG A 105 18.92 8.12 -27.26
CA ARG A 105 19.23 9.49 -26.83
C ARG A 105 20.36 10.00 -27.74
N VAL A 106 20.08 11.05 -28.51
CA VAL A 106 21.07 11.93 -29.13
C VAL A 106 21.58 12.89 -28.07
#